data_AF-A0A0F9I383-F1
#
_entry.id   AF-A0A0F9I383-F1
#
_cell.length_a   1.000
_cell.length_b   1.000
_cell.length_c   1.000
_cell.angle_alpha   90.00
_cell.angle_beta   90.00
_cell.angle_gamma   90.00
#
_symmetry.space_group_name_H-M   'P 1'
#
loop_
_entity.id
_entity.type
_entity.pdbx_description
1 polymer ?
#
loop_
_entity_poly.entity_id
_entity_poly.type
_entity_poly.pdbx_seq_one_letter_code
_entity_poly.pdbx_strand_id
1 'polypeptide(L)' 'MTITADEIRDIRQMLGLSQAELAERVGLTRDAVAQWETDRCKPRGSAEILLRQLEATAKLKTPSSS' A
#
# COMPACT_ATOMS: atom_id res chain seq x y z
N MET A 1 -3.88 9.45 11.52
CA MET A 1 -4.72 8.33 11.05
C MET A 1 -3.82 7.37 10.29
N THR A 2 -3.56 6.20 10.88
CA THR A 2 -2.68 5.15 10.31
C THR A 2 -3.42 4.38 9.22
N ILE A 3 -2.71 3.93 8.20
CA ILE A 3 -3.27 3.13 7.10
C ILE A 3 -3.63 1.72 7.60
N THR A 4 -4.74 1.15 7.13
CA THR A 4 -5.23 -0.16 7.59
C THR A 4 -4.76 -1.29 6.67
N ALA A 5 -4.92 -2.54 7.12
CA ALA A 5 -4.61 -3.72 6.31
C ALA A 5 -5.41 -3.75 5.00
N ASP A 6 -6.67 -3.30 5.06
CA ASP A 6 -7.58 -3.27 3.92
C ASP A 6 -7.17 -2.22 2.89
N GLU A 7 -6.85 -1.00 3.35
CA GLU A 7 -6.33 0.08 2.50
C GLU A 7 -5.05 -0.33 1.75
N ILE A 8 -4.13 -1.04 2.42
CA ILE A 8 -2.90 -1.52 1.79
C ILE A 8 -3.21 -2.50 0.65
N ARG A 9 -4.18 -3.41 0.84
CA ARG A 9 -4.64 -4.33 -0.21
C ARG A 9 -5.26 -3.57 -1.36
N ASP A 10 -6.10 -2.57 -1.06
CA ASP A 10 -6.79 -1.77 -2.06
C ASP A 10 -5.79 -0.98 -2.92
N ILE A 11 -4.82 -0.29 -2.30
CA ILE A 11 -3.72 0.41 -3.00
C ILE A 11 -3.00 -0.55 -3.95
N ARG A 12 -2.66 -1.74 -3.44
CA ARG A 12 -1.98 -2.76 -4.22
C ARG A 12 -2.84 -3.21 -5.42
N GLN A 13 -4.12 -3.47 -5.21
CA GLN A 13 -5.05 -3.90 -6.27
C GLN A 13 -5.31 -2.80 -7.29
N MET A 14 -5.58 -1.58 -6.87
CA MET A 14 -5.78 -0.41 -7.75
C MET A 14 -4.57 -0.13 -8.64
N LEU A 15 -3.35 -0.31 -8.09
CA LEU A 15 -2.11 -0.14 -8.84
C LEU A 15 -1.68 -1.40 -9.61
N GLY A 16 -2.38 -2.52 -9.47
CA GLY A 16 -2.03 -3.80 -10.09
C GLY A 16 -0.70 -4.39 -9.59
N LEU A 17 -0.29 -4.07 -8.36
CA LEU A 17 0.98 -4.49 -7.78
C LEU A 17 0.87 -5.86 -7.08
N SER A 18 1.99 -6.57 -7.01
CA SER A 18 2.13 -7.73 -6.11
C SER A 18 2.64 -7.29 -4.73
N GLN A 19 2.60 -8.17 -3.73
CA GLN A 19 3.13 -7.86 -2.39
C GLN A 19 4.63 -7.50 -2.44
N ALA A 20 5.41 -8.19 -3.29
CA ALA A 20 6.81 -7.91 -3.52
C ALA A 20 7.01 -6.52 -4.15
N GLU A 21 6.30 -6.24 -5.25
CA GLU A 21 6.34 -4.94 -5.93
C GLU A 21 5.99 -3.77 -4.99
N LEU A 22 4.94 -3.93 -4.17
CA LEU A 22 4.58 -2.92 -3.18
C LEU A 22 5.71 -2.71 -2.17
N ALA A 23 6.32 -3.80 -1.71
CA ALA A 23 7.44 -3.75 -0.78
C ALA A 23 8.64 -3.01 -1.36
N GLU A 24 8.97 -3.27 -2.63
CA GLU A 24 10.04 -2.57 -3.35
C GLU A 24 9.78 -1.06 -3.45
N ARG A 25 8.53 -0.65 -3.70
CA ARG A 25 8.14 0.77 -3.72
C ARG A 25 8.32 1.47 -2.38
N VAL A 26 8.11 0.75 -1.28
CA VAL A 26 8.27 1.29 0.08
C VAL A 26 9.66 1.01 0.67
N GLY A 27 10.56 0.36 -0.09
CA GLY A 27 11.92 0.03 0.34
C GLY A 27 11.99 -1.04 1.44
N LEU A 28 11.03 -1.97 1.48
CA LEU A 28 10.93 -3.02 2.49
C LEU A 28 10.78 -4.41 1.85
N THR A 29 10.64 -5.44 2.69
CA THR A 29 10.51 -6.82 2.26
C THR A 29 9.06 -7.22 2.04
N ARG A 30 8.83 -8.21 1.16
CA ARG A 30 7.50 -8.79 0.91
C ARG A 30 6.82 -9.25 2.21
N ASP A 31 7.57 -9.85 3.13
CA ASP A 31 7.07 -10.29 4.42
C ASP A 31 6.50 -9.16 5.29
N ALA A 32 7.10 -7.96 5.22
CA ALA A 32 6.57 -6.80 5.92
C ALA A 32 5.16 -6.43 5.41
N VAL A 33 4.97 -6.43 4.09
CA VAL A 33 3.66 -6.18 3.46
C VAL A 33 2.64 -7.25 3.89
N ALA A 34 3.02 -8.52 3.85
CA ALA A 34 2.13 -9.61 4.26
C ALA A 34 1.70 -9.49 5.73
N GLN A 35 2.60 -9.05 6.62
CA GLN A 35 2.25 -8.79 8.02
C GLN A 35 1.29 -7.60 8.17
N TRP A 36 1.43 -6.56 7.35
CA TRP A 36 0.51 -5.42 7.39
C TRP A 36 -0.88 -5.78 6.88
N GLU A 37 -0.95 -6.54 5.79
CA GLU A 37 -2.22 -7.02 5.22
C GLU A 37 -2.93 -8.03 6.13
N THR A 38 -2.24 -8.64 7.11
CA THR A 38 -2.84 -9.58 8.08
C THR A 38 -3.07 -8.96 9.47
N ASP A 39 -2.92 -7.64 9.59
CA ASP A 39 -3.02 -6.89 10.85
C ASP A 39 -2.00 -7.33 11.93
N ARG A 40 -1.03 -8.18 11.58
CA ARG A 40 0.04 -8.62 12.49
C ARG A 40 0.95 -7.48 12.90
N CYS A 41 1.18 -6.54 11.98
CA CYS A 41 2.04 -5.38 12.20
C CYS A 41 1.46 -4.16 11.45
N LYS A 42 1.87 -2.94 11.84
CA LYS A 42 1.46 -1.71 11.15
C LYS A 42 2.69 -1.04 10.51
N PRO A 43 2.56 -0.46 9.31
CA PRO A 43 3.64 0.33 8.72
C PRO A 43 3.92 1.54 9.61
N ARG A 44 5.20 1.87 9.79
CA ARG A 44 5.66 3.01 10.61
C ARG A 44 6.80 3.74 9.91
N GLY A 45 6.98 5.01 10.28
CA GLY A 45 8.02 5.87 9.71
C GLY A 45 7.78 6.10 8.21
N SER A 46 8.84 6.00 7.40
CA SER A 46 8.79 6.27 5.97
C SER A 46 7.81 5.37 5.21
N ALA A 47 7.60 4.14 5.65
CA ALA A 47 6.69 3.20 5.01
C ALA A 47 5.24 3.72 4.97
N GLU A 48 4.77 4.33 6.08
CA GLU A 48 3.42 4.91 6.15
C GLU A 48 3.26 6.07 5.16
N ILE A 49 4.29 6.92 5.05
CA ILE A 49 4.30 8.07 4.15
C ILE A 49 4.27 7.61 2.68
N LEU A 50 5.09 6.61 2.34
CA LEU A 50 5.16 6.07 0.98
C LEU A 50 3.85 5.39 0.57
N LEU A 51 3.23 4.63 1.46
CA LEU A 51 1.92 4.01 1.21
C LEU A 51 0.85 5.07 0.90
N ARG A 52 0.83 6.18 1.64
CA ARG A 52 -0.10 7.30 1.37
C ARG A 52 0.14 7.97 0.01
N GLN A 53 1.39 8.08 -0.44
CA GLN A 53 1.70 8.61 -1.77
C GLN A 53 1.21 7.66 -2.88
N LEU A 54 1.39 6.35 -2.67
CA LEU A 54 0.89 5.33 -3.59
C LEU A 54 -0.65 5.34 -3.64
N GLU A 55 -1.31 5.49 -2.50
CA GLU A 55 -2.77 5.65 -2.40
C GLU A 55 -3.27 6.85 -3.21
N ALA A 56 -2.66 8.02 -3.04
CA ALA A 56 -2.99 9.21 -3.82
C ALA A 56 -2.81 8.96 -5.33
N THR A 57 -1.73 8.27 -5.70
CA THR A 57 -1.47 7.90 -7.10
C THR A 57 -2.50 6.91 -7.65
N ALA A 58 -2.93 5.96 -6.82
CA ALA A 58 -3.94 4.96 -7.17
C ALA A 58 -5.29 5.62 -7.46
N LYS A 59 -5.72 6.55 -6.58
CA LYS A 59 -6.96 7.32 -6.73
C LYS A 59 -6.98 8.22 -7.98
N LEU A 60 -5.82 8.66 -8.46
CA LEU A 60 -5.70 9.42 -9.70
C LEU A 60 -5.78 8.56 -10.96
N LYS A 61 -5.37 7.28 -10.89
CA LYS A 61 -5.33 6.34 -12.03
C LYS A 61 -6.67 5.73 -12.35
N THR A 62 -7.63 5.74 -11.44
CA THR A 62 -9.04 5.53 -11.75
C THR A 62 -9.58 6.82 -12.38
N PRO A 63 -9.73 6.92 -13.71
CA PRO A 63 -10.60 7.96 -14.22
C PRO A 63 -11.97 7.69 -13.62
N SER A 64 -12.55 8.70 -12.95
CA SER A 64 -13.99 8.87 -13.06
C SER A 64 -14.31 8.87 -14.56
N SER A 65 -14.68 7.71 -15.08
CA SER A 65 -15.66 7.67 -16.16
C SER A 65 -16.99 7.99 -15.50
N SER A 66 -17.26 9.27 -15.35
CA SER A 66 -18.60 9.87 -15.31
C SER A 66 -18.48 11.28 -15.85
#